data_AF-J3JYS2-F1
#
_entry.id   AF-J3JYS2-F1
#
_cell.length_a   1.000
_cell.length_b   1.000
_cell.length_c   1.000
_cell.angle_alpha   90.00
_cell.angle_beta   90.00
_cell.angle_gamma   90.00
#
_symmetry.space_group_name_H-M   'P 1'
#
loop_
_entity.id
_entity.type
_entity.pdbx_description
1 polymer ?
#
loop_
_entity_poly.entity_id
_entity_poly.type
_entity_poly.pdbx_seq_one_letter_code
_entity_poly.pdbx_strand_id
1 'polypeptide(L)'
;MVQKVKINIKSRISDDQLDLSMSDLDEVPIKEIAALRKIHSLDLSNNRLTSLPSAFASLTFLTKLHLSENGLTELPEDFGSLCKLRYLDLYKNKLERLPLSFSQLVGLKFLDLKDNPLIPTIAKVAGPCVDNKGCQQCAKDVVHFFKQLEQEVESRKQVRQKLLEINQQEKQAEKKRLKKERQSKTAIKEVQVVKNSTAAEVPQLVPANSKKPLEPLAGSAKSPLFSWFVYSIFLLLVLLWFLFSWRVSLAQSLAPKIGEVYENLLDQLPSNYRALAQSFGDSIIALQVGTRNISRQCADVVYNSEIVQTVLIKVYNLIGKNTS
;
A
#
# COMPACT_ATOMS: atom_id res chain seq x y z
N MET A 1 -30.43 -5.95 -20.68
CA MET A 1 -30.94 -6.76 -19.56
C MET A 1 -30.52 -8.19 -19.83
N VAL A 2 -29.58 -8.74 -19.05
CA VAL A 2 -29.19 -10.15 -19.19
C VAL A 2 -30.37 -10.99 -18.70
N GLN A 3 -30.96 -11.77 -19.61
CA GLN A 3 -32.07 -12.66 -19.31
C GLN A 3 -31.51 -13.75 -18.37
N LYS A 4 -31.83 -13.66 -17.08
CA LYS A 4 -31.34 -14.64 -16.10
C LYS A 4 -31.96 -15.99 -16.45
N VAL A 5 -31.17 -16.90 -17.02
CA VAL A 5 -31.62 -18.24 -17.39
C VAL A 5 -32.18 -18.88 -16.13
N LYS A 6 -33.50 -19.13 -16.11
CA LYS A 6 -34.18 -19.72 -14.96
C LYS A 6 -34.00 -21.23 -15.03
N ILE A 7 -32.83 -21.71 -14.66
CA ILE A 7 -32.51 -23.13 -14.65
C ILE A 7 -33.20 -23.81 -13.46
N ASN A 8 -33.89 -24.91 -13.72
CA ASN A 8 -34.35 -25.80 -12.66
C ASN A 8 -33.20 -26.69 -12.20
N ILE A 9 -32.47 -26.25 -11.17
CA ILE A 9 -31.27 -26.93 -10.68
C ILE A 9 -31.61 -28.32 -10.12
N LYS A 10 -32.81 -28.52 -9.54
CA LYS A 10 -33.19 -29.81 -8.94
C LYS A 10 -33.31 -30.94 -9.95
N SER A 11 -33.71 -30.65 -11.19
CA SER A 11 -33.82 -31.66 -12.25
C SER A 11 -32.48 -32.02 -12.89
N ARG A 12 -31.40 -31.32 -12.52
CA ARG A 12 -30.04 -31.50 -13.03
C ARG A 12 -29.15 -32.27 -12.06
N ILE A 13 -29.73 -32.80 -10.99
CA ILE A 13 -29.02 -33.57 -9.98
C ILE A 13 -29.20 -35.06 -10.29
N SER A 14 -28.09 -35.78 -10.39
CA SER A 14 -28.05 -37.24 -10.40
C SER A 14 -27.15 -37.69 -9.26
N ASP A 15 -27.70 -38.45 -8.30
CA ASP A 15 -27.02 -38.88 -7.08
C ASP A 15 -26.38 -37.71 -6.29
N ASP A 16 -25.05 -37.62 -6.32
CA ASP A 16 -24.23 -36.60 -5.66
C ASP A 16 -23.62 -35.60 -6.66
N GLN A 17 -24.08 -35.62 -7.91
CA GLN A 17 -23.56 -34.79 -9.00
C GLN A 17 -24.60 -33.79 -9.47
N LEU A 18 -24.19 -32.53 -9.60
CA LEU A 18 -24.96 -31.48 -10.23
C LEU A 18 -24.35 -31.14 -11.59
N ASP A 19 -25.10 -31.39 -12.65
CA ASP A 19 -24.70 -31.08 -14.01
C ASP A 19 -25.33 -29.77 -14.49
N LEU A 20 -24.54 -28.71 -14.52
CA LEU A 20 -24.87 -27.42 -15.12
C LEU A 20 -23.98 -27.14 -16.34
N SER A 21 -23.42 -28.19 -16.96
CA SER A 21 -22.69 -28.04 -18.21
C SER A 21 -23.60 -27.55 -19.33
N MET A 22 -23.03 -26.89 -20.34
CA MET A 22 -23.74 -26.44 -21.55
C MET A 22 -25.05 -25.70 -21.27
N SER A 23 -25.06 -24.88 -20.22
CA SER A 23 -26.28 -24.24 -19.70
C SER A 23 -26.31 -22.74 -19.99
N ASP A 24 -25.41 -22.26 -20.85
CA ASP A 24 -25.31 -20.87 -21.27
C ASP A 24 -25.21 -19.90 -20.06
N LEU A 25 -24.53 -20.34 -19.00
CA LEU A 25 -24.37 -19.57 -17.77
C LEU A 25 -23.33 -18.47 -17.93
N ASP A 26 -23.73 -17.23 -17.62
CA ASP A 26 -22.81 -16.10 -17.44
C ASP A 26 -22.39 -15.91 -15.97
N GLU A 27 -23.16 -16.45 -15.02
CA GLU A 27 -22.88 -16.41 -13.58
C GLU A 27 -23.30 -17.73 -12.92
N VAL A 28 -22.55 -18.16 -11.89
CA VAL A 28 -22.86 -19.38 -11.13
C VAL A 28 -23.96 -19.12 -10.09
N PRO A 29 -25.04 -19.94 -10.02
CA PRO A 29 -26.10 -19.80 -9.03
C PRO A 29 -25.69 -20.32 -7.64
N ILE A 30 -24.78 -19.61 -6.97
CA ILE A 30 -24.16 -20.05 -5.70
C ILE A 30 -25.18 -20.26 -4.58
N LYS A 31 -26.19 -19.40 -4.47
CA LYS A 31 -27.19 -19.49 -3.38
C LYS A 31 -27.96 -20.80 -3.46
N GLU A 32 -28.33 -21.19 -4.66
CA GLU A 32 -29.06 -22.40 -4.94
C GLU A 32 -28.17 -23.64 -4.76
N ILE A 33 -26.92 -23.60 -5.25
CA ILE A 33 -25.96 -24.71 -5.10
C ILE A 33 -25.59 -24.92 -3.63
N ALA A 34 -25.34 -23.86 -2.88
CA ALA A 34 -24.98 -23.94 -1.46
C ALA A 34 -26.08 -24.54 -0.58
N ALA A 35 -27.35 -24.46 -1.01
CA ALA A 35 -28.47 -25.11 -0.32
C ALA A 35 -28.49 -26.65 -0.51
N LEU A 36 -27.76 -27.18 -1.51
CA LEU A 36 -27.76 -28.59 -1.88
C LEU A 36 -26.67 -29.37 -1.14
N ARG A 37 -26.92 -29.68 0.13
CA ARG A 37 -25.94 -30.31 1.05
C ARG A 37 -25.43 -31.71 0.67
N LYS A 38 -26.02 -32.37 -0.34
CA LYS A 38 -25.68 -33.76 -0.71
C LYS A 38 -24.74 -33.85 -1.92
N ILE A 39 -24.44 -32.73 -2.57
CA ILE A 39 -23.71 -32.70 -3.83
C ILE A 39 -22.22 -32.63 -3.53
N HIS A 40 -21.43 -33.47 -4.20
CA HIS A 40 -19.98 -33.51 -4.07
C HIS A 40 -19.26 -33.31 -5.41
N SER A 41 -19.98 -33.43 -6.52
CA SER A 41 -19.49 -33.18 -7.87
C SER A 41 -20.31 -32.06 -8.52
N LEU A 42 -19.63 -31.04 -9.05
CA LEU A 42 -20.27 -29.94 -9.76
C LEU A 42 -19.64 -29.82 -11.15
N ASP A 43 -20.47 -29.92 -12.17
CA ASP A 43 -20.09 -29.67 -13.55
C ASP A 43 -20.63 -28.31 -14.02
N LEU A 44 -19.72 -27.43 -14.38
CA LEU A 44 -19.97 -26.10 -14.95
C LEU A 44 -19.25 -25.93 -16.29
N SER A 45 -18.82 -27.03 -16.92
CA SER A 45 -18.12 -27.01 -18.19
C SER A 45 -18.96 -26.42 -19.34
N ASN A 46 -18.30 -25.92 -20.37
CA ASN A 46 -18.95 -25.41 -21.59
C ASN A 46 -20.02 -24.33 -21.31
N ASN A 47 -19.70 -23.38 -20.45
CA ASN A 47 -20.52 -22.19 -20.18
C ASN A 47 -19.80 -20.91 -20.64
N ARG A 48 -20.33 -19.74 -20.30
CA ARG A 48 -19.76 -18.43 -20.63
C ARG A 48 -19.19 -17.72 -19.39
N LEU A 49 -18.75 -18.50 -18.39
CA LEU A 49 -18.22 -17.95 -17.14
C LEU A 49 -16.90 -17.24 -17.42
N THR A 50 -16.82 -15.94 -17.12
CA THR A 50 -15.58 -15.14 -17.23
C THR A 50 -14.90 -14.94 -15.89
N SER A 51 -15.65 -15.08 -14.79
CA SER A 51 -15.14 -15.08 -13.43
C SER A 51 -16.02 -15.95 -12.54
N LEU A 52 -15.52 -16.28 -11.35
CA LEU A 52 -16.32 -16.89 -10.28
C LEU A 52 -16.52 -15.85 -9.17
N PRO A 53 -17.71 -15.75 -8.56
CA PRO A 53 -17.92 -14.84 -7.44
C PRO A 53 -17.07 -15.24 -6.23
N SER A 54 -16.70 -14.29 -5.37
CA SER A 54 -15.94 -14.58 -4.14
C SER A 54 -16.63 -15.61 -3.24
N ALA A 55 -17.96 -15.61 -3.21
CA ALA A 55 -18.77 -16.59 -2.49
C ALA A 55 -18.64 -18.03 -3.03
N PHE A 56 -18.04 -18.25 -4.20
CA PHE A 56 -17.80 -19.59 -4.76
C PHE A 56 -16.97 -20.46 -3.82
N ALA A 57 -16.01 -19.85 -3.11
CA ALA A 57 -15.16 -20.53 -2.13
C ALA A 57 -15.95 -21.10 -0.93
N SER A 58 -17.23 -20.72 -0.74
CA SER A 58 -18.09 -21.27 0.31
C SER A 58 -18.55 -22.72 0.05
N LEU A 59 -18.43 -23.22 -1.19
CA LEU A 59 -18.81 -24.58 -1.60
C LEU A 59 -17.79 -25.64 -1.16
N THR A 60 -17.33 -25.54 0.10
CA THR A 60 -16.25 -26.34 0.72
C THR A 60 -16.53 -27.85 0.78
N PHE A 61 -17.75 -28.26 0.49
CA PHE A 61 -18.17 -29.66 0.42
C PHE A 61 -17.79 -30.34 -0.91
N LEU A 62 -17.44 -29.58 -1.96
CA LEU A 62 -17.12 -30.13 -3.27
C LEU A 62 -15.83 -30.97 -3.25
N THR A 63 -15.88 -32.08 -3.97
CA THR A 63 -14.75 -33.01 -4.17
C THR A 63 -14.34 -33.09 -5.64
N LYS A 64 -15.26 -32.84 -6.57
CA LYS A 64 -14.99 -32.75 -8.01
C LYS A 64 -15.60 -31.47 -8.56
N LEU A 65 -14.83 -30.76 -9.36
CA LEU A 65 -15.26 -29.54 -10.01
C LEU A 65 -14.77 -29.51 -11.45
N HIS A 66 -15.70 -29.41 -12.39
CA HIS A 66 -15.43 -29.23 -13.81
C HIS A 66 -15.78 -27.79 -14.20
N LEU A 67 -14.80 -27.07 -14.72
CA LEU A 67 -14.91 -25.68 -15.18
C LEU A 67 -14.30 -25.53 -16.58
N SER A 68 -14.09 -26.64 -17.29
CA SER A 68 -13.47 -26.64 -18.60
C SER A 68 -14.30 -25.91 -19.66
N GLU A 69 -13.63 -25.43 -20.69
CA GLU A 69 -14.26 -24.73 -21.83
C GLU A 69 -15.13 -23.55 -21.40
N ASN A 70 -14.59 -22.71 -20.51
CA ASN A 70 -15.18 -21.43 -20.11
C ASN A 70 -14.25 -20.27 -20.53
N GLY A 71 -14.57 -19.06 -20.10
CA GLY A 71 -13.79 -17.85 -20.35
C GLY A 71 -13.06 -17.32 -19.13
N LEU A 72 -12.82 -18.14 -18.10
CA LEU A 72 -12.32 -17.68 -16.80
C LEU A 72 -10.96 -17.01 -16.94
N THR A 73 -10.87 -15.73 -16.55
CA THR A 73 -9.60 -14.98 -16.56
C THR A 73 -8.84 -15.09 -15.24
N GLU A 74 -9.58 -15.31 -14.15
CA GLU A 74 -9.05 -15.46 -12.80
C GLU A 74 -9.93 -16.38 -11.95
N LEU A 75 -9.34 -16.89 -10.86
CA LEU A 75 -10.05 -17.59 -9.79
C LEU A 75 -10.06 -16.71 -8.54
N PRO A 76 -11.10 -16.80 -7.68
CA PRO A 76 -11.15 -16.07 -6.42
C PRO A 76 -9.90 -16.29 -5.56
N GLU A 77 -9.42 -15.26 -4.86
CA GLU A 77 -8.24 -15.37 -3.98
C GLU A 77 -8.39 -16.46 -2.91
N ASP A 78 -9.62 -16.72 -2.45
CA ASP A 78 -9.92 -17.73 -1.42
C ASP A 78 -10.27 -19.13 -2.01
N PHE A 79 -9.99 -19.39 -3.29
CA PHE A 79 -10.34 -20.66 -3.96
C PHE A 79 -9.80 -21.91 -3.23
N GLY A 80 -8.67 -21.79 -2.53
CA GLY A 80 -8.11 -22.82 -1.65
C GLY A 80 -9.01 -23.30 -0.52
N SER A 81 -10.05 -22.54 -0.16
CA SER A 81 -11.05 -22.93 0.85
C SER A 81 -11.81 -24.20 0.48
N LEU A 82 -11.81 -24.58 -0.80
CA LEU A 82 -12.31 -25.87 -1.31
C LEU A 82 -11.37 -27.03 -0.91
N CYS A 83 -11.01 -27.14 0.36
CA CYS A 83 -9.98 -28.05 0.88
C CYS A 83 -10.30 -29.55 0.69
N LYS A 84 -11.56 -29.89 0.40
CA LYS A 84 -12.01 -31.26 0.09
C LYS A 84 -11.85 -31.62 -1.39
N LEU A 85 -11.53 -30.67 -2.25
CA LEU A 85 -11.41 -30.90 -3.68
C LEU A 85 -10.32 -31.96 -3.98
N ARG A 86 -10.66 -32.88 -4.86
CA ARG A 86 -9.83 -34.01 -5.31
C ARG A 86 -9.60 -33.96 -6.81
N TYR A 87 -10.57 -33.43 -7.55
CA TYR A 87 -10.53 -33.31 -9.00
C TYR A 87 -10.90 -31.87 -9.39
N LEU A 88 -10.05 -31.22 -10.17
CA LEU A 88 -10.28 -29.89 -10.71
C LEU A 88 -9.90 -29.89 -12.19
N ASP A 89 -10.88 -29.59 -13.03
CA ASP A 89 -10.67 -29.40 -14.46
C ASP A 89 -10.91 -27.93 -14.83
N LEU A 90 -9.83 -27.26 -15.25
CA LEU A 90 -9.80 -25.88 -15.72
C LEU A 90 -9.35 -25.79 -17.18
N TYR A 91 -9.38 -26.91 -17.91
CA TYR A 91 -8.98 -26.99 -19.30
C TYR A 91 -9.64 -25.91 -20.15
N LYS A 92 -8.87 -25.27 -21.04
CA LYS A 92 -9.37 -24.31 -22.04
C LYS A 92 -10.15 -23.15 -21.40
N ASN A 93 -9.44 -22.38 -20.58
CA ASN A 93 -9.88 -21.12 -19.99
C ASN A 93 -8.89 -20.00 -20.38
N LYS A 94 -8.95 -18.84 -19.73
CA LYS A 94 -8.07 -17.69 -19.96
C LYS A 94 -7.23 -17.35 -18.74
N LEU A 95 -6.90 -18.35 -17.93
CA LEU A 95 -6.14 -18.14 -16.70
C LEU A 95 -4.68 -17.84 -17.01
N GLU A 96 -4.21 -16.67 -16.59
CA GLU A 96 -2.77 -16.33 -16.64
C GLU A 96 -2.06 -16.74 -15.35
N ARG A 97 -2.77 -16.74 -14.22
CA ARG A 97 -2.26 -16.98 -12.87
C ARG A 97 -3.23 -17.81 -12.05
N LEU A 98 -2.72 -18.38 -10.97
CA LEU A 98 -3.52 -19.08 -9.95
C LEU A 98 -3.33 -18.36 -8.60
N PRO A 99 -4.37 -18.29 -7.76
CA PRO A 99 -4.30 -17.60 -6.47
C PRO A 99 -3.40 -18.33 -5.49
N LEU A 100 -2.80 -17.59 -4.54
CA LEU A 100 -1.87 -18.14 -3.55
C LEU A 100 -2.49 -19.27 -2.71
N SER A 101 -3.81 -19.20 -2.50
CA SER A 101 -4.58 -20.21 -1.76
C SER A 101 -4.60 -21.60 -2.39
N PHE A 102 -4.09 -21.79 -3.63
CA PHE A 102 -3.88 -23.13 -4.19
C PHE A 102 -3.01 -24.04 -3.30
N SER A 103 -2.16 -23.45 -2.44
CA SER A 103 -1.42 -24.17 -1.40
C SER A 103 -2.29 -24.99 -0.45
N GLN A 104 -3.55 -24.59 -0.26
CA GLN A 104 -4.51 -25.18 0.68
C GLN A 104 -5.24 -26.40 0.10
N LEU A 105 -5.16 -26.63 -1.22
CA LEU A 105 -5.77 -27.77 -1.90
C LEU A 105 -4.94 -29.06 -1.70
N VAL A 106 -4.57 -29.35 -0.45
CA VAL A 106 -3.66 -30.46 -0.07
C VAL A 106 -4.17 -31.84 -0.47
N GLY A 107 -5.48 -31.98 -0.71
CA GLY A 107 -6.11 -33.20 -1.15
C GLY A 107 -6.25 -33.35 -2.68
N LEU A 108 -5.84 -32.34 -3.47
CA LEU A 108 -6.03 -32.34 -4.90
C LEU A 108 -5.22 -33.46 -5.55
N LYS A 109 -5.90 -34.32 -6.29
CA LYS A 109 -5.31 -35.48 -6.96
C LYS A 109 -5.23 -35.32 -8.46
N PHE A 110 -6.07 -34.50 -9.06
CA PHE A 110 -6.11 -34.27 -10.49
C PHE A 110 -6.31 -32.78 -10.75
N LEU A 111 -5.49 -32.23 -11.65
CA LEU A 111 -5.55 -30.86 -12.09
C LEU A 111 -5.25 -30.80 -13.59
N ASP A 112 -6.22 -30.33 -14.37
CA ASP A 112 -6.01 -29.97 -15.77
C ASP A 112 -6.03 -28.45 -15.92
N LEU A 113 -4.96 -27.90 -16.48
CA LEU A 113 -4.75 -26.49 -16.76
C LEU A 113 -4.42 -26.25 -18.24
N LYS A 114 -4.47 -27.29 -19.09
CA LYS A 114 -4.10 -27.19 -20.50
C LYS A 114 -4.95 -26.13 -21.20
N ASP A 115 -4.39 -25.52 -22.24
CA ASP A 115 -5.03 -24.46 -23.03
C ASP A 115 -5.46 -23.24 -22.21
N ASN A 116 -4.63 -22.87 -21.22
CA ASN A 116 -4.69 -21.58 -20.54
C ASN A 116 -3.42 -20.77 -20.84
N PRO A 117 -3.49 -19.43 -20.97
CA PRO A 117 -2.34 -18.55 -21.20
C PRO A 117 -1.52 -18.33 -19.91
N LEU A 118 -1.19 -19.41 -19.19
CA LEU A 118 -0.46 -19.34 -17.93
C LEU A 118 0.89 -18.66 -18.11
N ILE A 119 1.29 -17.83 -17.13
CA ILE A 119 2.64 -17.27 -17.11
C ILE A 119 3.69 -18.40 -17.13
N PRO A 120 4.85 -18.20 -17.77
CA PRO A 120 5.82 -19.27 -18.02
C PRO A 120 6.24 -20.05 -16.76
N THR A 121 6.34 -19.37 -15.61
CA THR A 121 6.68 -20.00 -14.33
C THR A 121 5.65 -21.05 -13.91
N ILE A 122 4.36 -20.72 -13.97
CA ILE A 122 3.28 -21.62 -13.56
C ILE A 122 3.09 -22.72 -14.61
N ALA A 123 3.16 -22.38 -15.90
CA ALA A 123 3.09 -23.35 -16.99
C ALA A 123 4.18 -24.43 -16.86
N LYS A 124 5.42 -24.04 -16.51
CA LYS A 124 6.52 -24.97 -16.29
C LYS A 124 6.29 -25.89 -15.09
N VAL A 125 5.74 -25.36 -13.99
CA VAL A 125 5.43 -26.14 -12.78
C VAL A 125 4.28 -27.12 -13.05
N ALA A 126 3.23 -26.68 -13.73
CA ALA A 126 2.09 -27.53 -14.08
C ALA A 126 2.51 -28.70 -14.99
N GLY A 127 3.42 -28.44 -15.93
CA GLY A 127 3.88 -29.45 -16.87
C GLY A 127 2.77 -29.94 -17.82
N PRO A 128 3.05 -30.97 -18.63
CA PRO A 128 2.08 -31.49 -19.59
C PRO A 128 1.11 -32.49 -18.92
N CYS A 129 -0.19 -32.17 -18.92
CA CYS A 129 -1.29 -33.06 -18.51
C CYS A 129 -1.84 -33.79 -19.74
N VAL A 130 -1.08 -34.74 -20.29
CA VAL A 130 -1.46 -35.54 -21.49
C VAL A 130 -2.27 -36.77 -21.10
N ASP A 131 -1.94 -37.38 -19.96
CA ASP A 131 -2.62 -38.54 -19.41
C ASP A 131 -2.96 -38.32 -17.92
N ASN A 132 -3.72 -39.23 -17.34
CA ASN A 132 -4.15 -39.13 -15.95
C ASN A 132 -2.95 -39.01 -14.98
N LYS A 133 -1.81 -39.65 -15.28
CA LYS A 133 -0.60 -39.55 -14.44
C LYS A 133 0.02 -38.15 -14.50
N GLY A 134 0.11 -37.56 -15.69
CA GLY A 134 0.57 -36.20 -15.90
C GLY A 134 -0.30 -35.19 -15.16
N CYS A 135 -1.62 -35.33 -15.22
CA CYS A 135 -2.55 -34.46 -14.50
C CYS A 135 -2.51 -34.64 -12.98
N GLN A 136 -2.21 -35.86 -12.50
CA GLN A 136 -1.94 -36.10 -11.08
C GLN A 136 -0.64 -35.46 -10.62
N GLN A 137 0.37 -35.47 -11.47
CA GLN A 137 1.66 -34.85 -11.20
C GLN A 137 1.54 -33.32 -11.20
N CYS A 138 0.83 -32.75 -12.18
CA CYS A 138 0.44 -31.34 -12.24
C CYS A 138 -0.19 -30.87 -10.92
N ALA A 139 -1.20 -31.60 -10.41
CA ALA A 139 -1.83 -31.26 -9.14
C ALA A 139 -0.83 -31.20 -7.97
N LYS A 140 0.06 -32.19 -7.87
CA LYS A 140 1.08 -32.25 -6.82
C LYS A 140 2.07 -31.10 -6.92
N ASP A 141 2.60 -30.86 -8.11
CA ASP A 141 3.66 -29.88 -8.35
C ASP A 141 3.16 -28.45 -8.15
N VAL A 142 1.96 -28.14 -8.66
CA VAL A 142 1.32 -26.83 -8.49
C VAL A 142 1.04 -26.56 -7.00
N VAL A 143 0.38 -27.50 -6.30
CA VAL A 143 0.07 -27.31 -4.86
C VAL A 143 1.36 -27.19 -4.05
N HIS A 144 2.38 -27.99 -4.36
CA HIS A 144 3.68 -27.92 -3.69
C HIS A 144 4.37 -26.57 -3.91
N PHE A 145 4.39 -26.09 -5.15
CA PHE A 145 4.95 -24.78 -5.51
C PHE A 145 4.26 -23.65 -4.76
N PHE A 146 2.92 -23.61 -4.75
CA PHE A 146 2.19 -22.57 -4.04
C PHE A 146 2.38 -22.65 -2.52
N LYS A 147 2.55 -23.86 -1.96
CA LYS A 147 2.89 -24.03 -0.55
C LYS A 147 4.25 -23.43 -0.21
N GLN A 148 5.27 -23.61 -1.04
CA GLN A 148 6.57 -22.98 -0.85
C GLN A 148 6.47 -21.46 -0.98
N LEU A 149 5.74 -20.98 -1.99
CA LEU A 149 5.54 -19.55 -2.22
C LEU A 149 4.82 -18.88 -1.05
N GLU A 150 3.78 -19.50 -0.49
CA GLU A 150 3.05 -18.98 0.67
C GLU A 150 3.95 -18.89 1.90
N GLN A 151 4.79 -19.90 2.15
CA GLN A 151 5.77 -19.87 3.24
C GLN A 151 6.78 -18.74 3.07
N GLU A 152 7.25 -18.52 1.85
CA GLU A 152 8.18 -17.43 1.55
C GLU A 152 7.52 -16.06 1.77
N VAL A 153 6.30 -15.87 1.25
CA VAL A 153 5.50 -14.64 1.45
C VAL A 153 5.30 -14.37 2.94
N GLU A 154 4.95 -15.38 3.72
CA GLU A 154 4.72 -15.25 5.15
C GLU A 154 6.02 -14.93 5.91
N SER A 155 7.13 -15.58 5.57
CA SER A 155 8.44 -15.27 6.15
C SER A 155 8.87 -13.81 5.87
N ARG A 156 8.65 -13.32 4.65
CA ARG A 156 8.95 -11.94 4.24
C ARG A 156 8.07 -10.94 4.99
N LYS A 157 6.78 -11.26 5.19
CA LYS A 157 5.86 -10.44 6.01
C LYS A 157 6.36 -10.33 7.45
N GLN A 158 6.79 -11.44 8.06
CA GLN A 158 7.31 -11.46 9.43
C GLN A 158 8.59 -10.64 9.57
N VAL A 159 9.54 -10.76 8.63
CA VAL A 159 10.77 -9.96 8.62
C VAL A 159 10.44 -8.47 8.51
N ARG A 160 9.54 -8.10 7.60
CA ARG A 160 9.09 -6.71 7.44
C ARG A 160 8.45 -6.18 8.73
N GLN A 161 7.62 -6.98 9.38
CA GLN A 161 6.98 -6.60 10.64
C GLN A 161 7.99 -6.35 11.75
N LYS A 162 8.98 -7.25 11.92
CA LYS A 162 10.06 -7.08 12.89
C LYS A 162 10.89 -5.83 12.62
N LEU A 163 11.20 -5.54 11.35
CA LEU A 163 11.94 -4.33 10.98
C LEU A 163 11.16 -3.06 11.33
N LEU A 164 9.84 -3.06 11.14
CA LEU A 164 8.98 -1.94 11.53
C LEU A 164 8.98 -1.72 13.05
N GLU A 165 8.95 -2.79 13.83
CA GLU A 165 9.02 -2.73 15.30
C GLU A 165 10.37 -2.20 15.78
N ILE A 166 11.48 -2.69 15.21
CA ILE A 166 12.83 -2.19 15.52
C ILE A 166 12.93 -0.69 15.21
N ASN A 167 12.50 -0.27 14.02
CA ASN A 167 12.52 1.15 13.63
C ASN A 167 11.67 2.03 14.57
N GLN A 168 10.55 1.51 15.09
CA GLN A 168 9.75 2.22 16.08
C GLN A 168 10.44 2.31 17.43
N GLN A 169 11.06 1.22 17.90
CA GLN A 169 11.81 1.19 19.14
C GLN A 169 13.01 2.13 19.11
N GLU A 170 13.76 2.17 18.01
CA GLU A 170 14.89 3.08 17.81
C GLU A 170 14.45 4.53 17.87
N LYS A 171 13.38 4.89 17.15
CA LYS A 171 12.79 6.25 17.22
C LYS A 171 12.36 6.63 18.64
N GLN A 172 11.80 5.68 19.40
CA GLN A 172 11.43 5.93 20.79
C GLN A 172 12.66 6.07 21.71
N ALA A 173 13.68 5.23 21.51
CA ALA A 173 14.93 5.27 22.25
C ALA A 173 15.68 6.58 21.99
N GLU A 174 15.73 7.03 20.74
CA GLU A 174 16.32 8.31 20.33
C GLU A 174 15.58 9.48 20.98
N LYS A 175 14.25 9.51 20.93
CA LYS A 175 13.45 10.54 21.63
C LYS A 175 13.72 10.55 23.15
N LYS A 176 13.84 9.38 23.78
CA LYS A 176 14.18 9.26 25.21
C LYS A 176 15.60 9.76 25.49
N ARG A 177 16.58 9.45 24.64
CA ARG A 177 17.96 9.94 24.73
C ARG A 177 18.01 11.47 24.62
N LEU A 178 17.37 12.04 23.60
CA LEU A 178 17.28 13.49 23.41
C LEU A 178 16.60 14.19 24.59
N LYS A 179 15.57 13.59 25.19
CA LYS A 179 14.92 14.13 26.40
C LYS A 179 15.86 14.13 27.61
N LYS A 180 16.58 13.02 27.85
CA LYS A 180 17.58 12.92 28.93
C LYS A 180 18.73 13.93 28.74
N GLU A 181 19.21 14.10 27.50
CA GLU A 181 20.27 15.05 27.18
C GLU A 181 19.84 16.51 27.38
N ARG A 182 18.58 16.85 27.05
CA ARG A 182 18.01 18.18 27.36
C ARG A 182 17.94 18.41 28.87
N GLN A 183 17.51 17.41 29.65
CA GLN A 183 17.41 17.51 31.11
C GLN A 183 18.78 17.67 31.78
N SER A 184 19.81 16.94 31.33
CA SER A 184 21.16 17.09 31.88
C SER A 184 21.77 18.46 31.53
N LYS A 185 21.57 18.96 30.30
CA LYS A 185 22.00 20.31 29.91
C LYS A 185 21.33 21.41 30.74
N THR A 186 20.06 21.26 31.10
CA THR A 186 19.37 22.21 32.00
C THR A 186 19.93 22.14 33.42
N ALA A 187 20.14 20.94 33.97
CA ALA A 187 20.70 20.77 35.32
C ALA A 187 22.13 21.33 35.45
N ILE A 188 22.97 21.19 34.42
CA ILE A 188 24.33 21.78 34.41
C ILE A 188 24.25 23.32 34.41
N LYS A 189 23.31 23.92 33.65
CA LYS A 189 23.10 25.37 33.68
C LYS A 189 22.63 25.86 35.04
N GLU A 190 21.72 25.15 35.70
CA GLU A 190 21.25 25.50 37.05
C GLU A 190 22.38 25.43 38.10
N VAL A 191 23.25 24.42 38.04
CA VAL A 191 24.42 24.31 38.94
C VAL A 191 25.46 25.41 38.67
N GLN A 192 25.65 25.82 37.41
CA GLN A 192 26.53 26.95 37.07
C GLN A 192 25.96 28.30 37.52
N VAL A 193 24.64 28.48 37.49
CA VAL A 193 23.98 29.69 38.00
C VAL A 193 24.11 29.78 39.53
N VAL A 194 23.94 28.67 40.26
CA VAL A 194 24.07 28.64 41.73
C VAL A 194 25.51 28.92 42.19
N LYS A 195 26.54 28.44 41.47
CA LYS A 195 27.95 28.74 41.79
C LYS A 195 28.34 30.20 41.59
N ASN A 196 27.62 30.94 40.73
CA ASN A 196 27.87 32.36 40.49
C ASN A 196 27.12 33.27 41.48
N SER A 197 26.21 32.74 42.30
CA SER A 197 25.39 33.50 43.25
C SER A 197 25.87 33.45 44.71
N THR A 198 26.98 32.76 45.02
CA THR A 198 27.53 32.66 46.39
C THR A 198 28.74 33.59 46.65
N ALA A 199 28.87 34.69 45.91
CA ALA A 199 29.94 35.68 46.10
C ALA A 199 29.39 37.11 46.26
N ALA A 200 28.51 37.30 47.24
CA ALA A 200 28.09 38.57 47.89
C ALA A 200 26.82 38.18 48.67
N GLU A 201 26.61 38.48 49.96
CA GLU A 201 26.56 39.82 50.54
C GLU A 201 26.20 39.70 52.05
N VAL A 202 26.58 40.70 52.87
CA VAL A 202 25.99 41.09 54.18
C VAL A 202 26.22 42.62 54.29
N PRO A 203 25.33 43.49 54.86
CA PRO A 203 24.22 43.27 55.80
C PRO A 203 22.86 43.95 55.50
N GLN A 204 21.92 43.61 56.38
CA GLN A 204 20.53 44.03 56.61
C GLN A 204 20.29 45.54 56.91
N LEU A 205 19.03 46.03 56.83
CA LEU A 205 18.15 46.43 57.98
C LEU A 205 17.00 47.44 57.61
N VAL A 206 15.74 47.01 57.85
CA VAL A 206 14.50 47.70 58.36
C VAL A 206 13.66 48.70 57.50
N PRO A 207 12.37 49.03 57.85
CA PRO A 207 11.22 48.57 57.05
C PRO A 207 10.04 49.58 56.83
N ALA A 208 8.98 49.08 56.17
CA ALA A 208 7.54 49.31 56.42
C ALA A 208 6.76 50.52 55.86
N ASN A 209 5.52 50.18 55.42
CA ASN A 209 4.30 50.97 55.15
C ASN A 209 4.25 51.83 53.87
N SER A 210 3.14 51.98 53.14
CA SER A 210 1.71 51.67 53.35
C SER A 210 0.91 51.82 52.04
N LYS A 211 -0.30 51.23 52.03
CA LYS A 211 -1.36 51.16 50.99
C LYS A 211 -1.81 52.52 50.39
N LYS A 212 -2.12 52.58 49.07
CA LYS A 212 -3.51 52.62 48.48
C LYS A 212 -3.52 52.83 46.94
N PRO A 213 -4.61 52.45 46.23
CA PRO A 213 -4.65 52.31 44.75
C PRO A 213 -5.70 53.18 43.99
N LEU A 214 -5.64 53.13 42.64
CA LEU A 214 -6.58 53.57 41.57
C LEU A 214 -6.68 55.09 41.30
N GLU A 215 -6.72 55.64 40.07
CA GLU A 215 -7.23 55.16 38.76
C GLU A 215 -6.73 56.07 37.57
N PRO A 216 -7.24 56.01 36.30
CA PRO A 216 -6.48 55.64 35.10
C PRO A 216 -6.36 56.75 34.03
N LEU A 217 -5.55 56.53 32.98
CA LEU A 217 -5.82 57.10 31.66
C LEU A 217 -5.11 56.32 30.55
N ALA A 218 -5.87 56.06 29.50
CA ALA A 218 -5.65 55.11 28.45
C ALA A 218 -4.50 55.48 27.49
N GLY A 219 -3.80 54.46 27.01
CA GLY A 219 -2.83 54.53 25.92
C GLY A 219 -2.63 53.15 25.32
N SER A 220 -3.33 52.87 24.23
CA SER A 220 -3.22 51.65 23.43
C SER A 220 -1.77 51.38 23.01
N ALA A 221 -1.12 50.39 23.62
CA ALA A 221 0.10 49.78 23.12
C ALA A 221 -0.24 48.41 22.51
N LYS A 222 -0.15 48.29 21.19
CA LYS A 222 -0.21 46.98 20.50
C LYS A 222 0.90 46.10 21.06
N SER A 223 0.55 44.91 21.56
CA SER A 223 1.45 44.06 22.32
C SER A 223 2.60 43.51 21.44
N PRO A 224 3.86 43.49 21.93
CA PRO A 224 5.02 43.00 21.18
C PRO A 224 4.95 41.48 20.87
N LEU A 225 4.03 40.76 21.53
CA LEU A 225 3.80 39.33 21.35
C LEU A 225 3.18 38.99 19.99
N PHE A 226 2.31 39.85 19.44
CA PHE A 226 1.67 39.59 18.15
C PHE A 226 2.68 39.74 16.99
N SER A 227 3.59 40.71 17.10
CA SER A 227 4.66 40.91 16.12
C SER A 227 5.61 39.70 16.08
N TRP A 228 6.08 39.23 17.24
CA TRP A 228 6.99 38.08 17.33
C TRP A 228 6.37 36.78 16.77
N PHE A 229 5.06 36.57 17.00
CA PHE A 229 4.33 35.42 16.46
C PHE A 229 4.27 35.45 14.93
N VAL A 230 3.97 36.61 14.33
CA VAL A 230 3.93 36.79 12.87
C VAL A 230 5.32 36.59 12.25
N TYR A 231 6.38 37.14 12.87
CA TYR A 231 7.76 36.92 12.43
C TYR A 231 8.18 35.44 12.51
N SER A 232 7.74 34.72 13.56
CA SER A 232 8.04 33.31 13.74
C SER A 232 7.37 32.43 12.68
N ILE A 233 6.12 32.74 12.32
CA ILE A 233 5.41 32.06 11.21
C ILE A 233 6.09 32.36 9.87
N PHE A 234 6.46 33.62 9.63
CA PHE A 234 7.16 34.01 8.40
C PHE A 234 8.50 33.27 8.25
N LEU A 235 9.31 33.22 9.32
CA LEU A 235 10.59 32.51 9.31
C LEU A 235 10.41 31.00 9.05
N LEU A 236 9.37 30.39 9.62
CA LEU A 236 9.01 28.99 9.37
C LEU A 236 8.65 28.77 7.90
N LEU A 237 7.85 29.65 7.29
CA LEU A 237 7.49 29.56 5.88
C LEU A 237 8.70 29.70 4.96
N VAL A 238 9.62 30.62 5.26
CA VAL A 238 10.89 30.79 4.52
C VAL A 238 11.77 29.54 4.65
N LEU A 239 11.88 28.96 5.84
CA LEU A 239 12.64 27.73 6.06
C LEU A 239 12.02 26.54 5.33
N LEU A 240 10.68 26.40 5.35
CA LEU A 240 9.98 25.38 4.59
C LEU A 240 10.17 25.55 3.08
N TRP A 241 10.14 26.79 2.59
CA TRP A 241 10.42 27.10 1.19
C TRP A 241 11.86 26.76 0.79
N PHE A 242 12.84 27.04 1.66
CA PHE A 242 14.24 26.69 1.42
C PHE A 242 14.45 25.17 1.43
N LEU A 243 13.84 24.45 2.38
CA LEU A 243 13.90 22.99 2.44
C LEU A 243 13.21 22.34 1.23
N PHE A 244 12.10 22.90 0.78
CA PHE A 244 11.40 22.43 -0.42
C PHE A 244 12.23 22.68 -1.68
N SER A 245 12.76 23.89 -1.84
CA SER A 245 13.64 24.26 -2.96
C SER A 245 14.92 23.43 -2.99
N TRP A 246 15.53 23.18 -1.82
CA TRP A 246 16.69 22.29 -1.71
C TRP A 246 16.33 20.86 -2.07
N ARG A 247 15.21 20.31 -1.57
CA ARG A 247 14.77 18.96 -1.96
C ARG A 247 14.55 18.83 -3.46
N VAL A 248 13.94 19.83 -4.11
CA VAL A 248 13.72 19.84 -5.56
C VAL A 248 15.05 19.90 -6.31
N SER A 249 15.99 20.76 -5.88
CA SER A 249 17.31 20.88 -6.50
C SER A 249 18.15 19.60 -6.36
N LEU A 250 18.14 19.00 -5.17
CA LEU A 250 18.83 17.73 -4.91
C LEU A 250 18.24 16.59 -5.74
N ALA A 251 16.90 16.51 -5.83
CA ALA A 251 16.22 15.51 -6.66
C ALA A 251 16.56 15.69 -8.15
N GLN A 252 16.63 16.93 -8.65
CA GLN A 252 17.03 17.22 -10.03
C GLN A 252 18.49 16.87 -10.31
N SER A 253 19.38 17.03 -9.33
CA SER A 253 20.81 16.69 -9.48
C SER A 253 21.07 15.17 -9.44
N LEU A 254 20.28 14.43 -8.65
CA LEU A 254 20.44 12.98 -8.47
C LEU A 254 19.69 12.15 -9.52
N ALA A 255 18.55 12.63 -10.03
CA ALA A 255 17.74 11.92 -11.01
C ALA A 255 18.53 11.39 -12.23
N PRO A 256 19.36 12.20 -12.93
CA PRO A 256 20.11 11.71 -14.09
C PRO A 256 21.17 10.66 -13.71
N LYS A 257 21.85 10.85 -12.58
CA LYS A 257 22.86 9.89 -12.07
C LYS A 257 22.25 8.55 -11.68
N ILE A 258 21.06 8.58 -11.07
CA ILE A 258 20.32 7.38 -10.71
C ILE A 258 19.82 6.66 -11.97
N GLY A 259 19.34 7.41 -12.97
CA GLY A 259 18.95 6.84 -14.26
C GLY A 259 20.11 6.12 -14.96
N GLU A 260 21.29 6.73 -14.99
CA GLU A 260 22.49 6.12 -15.57
C GLU A 260 22.92 4.83 -14.86
N VAL A 261 22.88 4.81 -13.52
CA VAL A 261 23.14 3.59 -12.74
C VAL A 261 22.07 2.53 -13.00
N TYR A 262 20.81 2.94 -13.17
CA TYR A 262 19.70 2.03 -13.43
C TYR A 262 19.80 1.34 -14.79
N GLU A 263 20.11 2.10 -15.85
CA GLU A 263 20.32 1.55 -17.20
C GLU A 263 21.54 0.61 -17.23
N ASN A 264 22.64 0.98 -16.58
CA ASN A 264 23.82 0.10 -16.48
C ASN A 264 23.52 -1.22 -15.74
N LEU A 265 22.58 -1.22 -14.79
CA LEU A 265 22.13 -2.43 -14.10
C LEU A 265 21.12 -3.25 -14.95
N LEU A 266 20.30 -2.59 -15.77
CA LEU A 266 19.40 -3.25 -16.72
C LEU A 266 20.15 -4.06 -17.77
N ASP A 267 21.35 -3.61 -18.15
CA ASP A 267 22.19 -4.32 -19.11
C ASP A 267 22.79 -5.61 -18.55
N GLN A 268 22.98 -5.70 -17.22
CA GLN A 268 23.51 -6.89 -16.54
C GLN A 268 22.44 -7.92 -16.17
N LEU A 269 21.16 -7.59 -16.37
CA LEU A 269 20.04 -8.48 -16.01
C LEU A 269 19.74 -9.51 -17.11
N PRO A 270 19.45 -10.77 -16.74
CA PRO A 270 18.92 -11.77 -17.66
C PRO A 270 17.62 -11.32 -18.35
N SER A 271 17.44 -11.72 -19.61
CA SER A 271 16.37 -11.23 -20.50
C SER A 271 14.94 -11.42 -19.96
N ASN A 272 14.72 -12.43 -19.11
CA ASN A 272 13.44 -12.70 -18.46
C ASN A 272 13.03 -11.67 -17.39
N TYR A 273 13.98 -10.89 -16.85
CA TYR A 273 13.70 -9.84 -15.85
C TYR A 273 13.79 -8.42 -16.41
N ARG A 274 14.42 -8.25 -17.59
CA ARG A 274 14.63 -6.94 -18.21
C ARG A 274 13.30 -6.21 -18.50
N ALA A 275 12.31 -6.91 -19.06
CA ALA A 275 11.01 -6.29 -19.38
C ALA A 275 10.25 -5.81 -18.12
N LEU A 276 10.32 -6.56 -17.02
CA LEU A 276 9.69 -6.19 -15.75
C LEU A 276 10.41 -4.99 -15.10
N ALA A 277 11.75 -5.00 -15.11
CA ALA A 277 12.54 -3.90 -14.59
C ALA A 277 12.36 -2.63 -15.43
N GLN A 278 12.24 -2.73 -16.76
CA GLN A 278 11.97 -1.59 -17.63
C GLN A 278 10.59 -0.97 -17.32
N SER A 279 9.53 -1.79 -17.20
CA SER A 279 8.19 -1.33 -16.83
C SER A 279 8.14 -0.65 -15.45
N PHE A 280 8.93 -1.16 -14.49
CA PHE A 280 9.08 -0.51 -13.19
C PHE A 280 9.77 0.85 -13.31
N GLY A 281 10.86 0.94 -14.08
CA GLY A 281 11.57 2.19 -14.35
C GLY A 281 10.67 3.25 -14.97
N ASP A 282 9.90 2.88 -16.01
CA ASP A 282 8.94 3.77 -16.68
C ASP A 282 7.87 4.28 -15.72
N SER A 283 7.37 3.43 -14.82
CA SER A 283 6.40 3.80 -13.80
C SER A 283 6.96 4.82 -12.82
N ILE A 284 8.22 4.68 -12.42
CA ILE A 284 8.90 5.64 -11.54
C ILE A 284 9.10 6.99 -12.24
N ILE A 285 9.50 6.99 -13.52
CA ILE A 285 9.65 8.21 -14.32
C ILE A 285 8.30 8.92 -14.46
N ALA A 286 7.23 8.19 -14.79
CA ALA A 286 5.88 8.74 -14.89
C ALA A 286 5.41 9.39 -13.58
N LEU A 287 5.68 8.74 -12.44
CA LEU A 287 5.35 9.26 -11.11
C LEU A 287 6.14 10.55 -10.78
N GLN A 288 7.42 10.60 -11.14
CA GLN A 288 8.25 11.80 -10.97
C GLN A 288 7.76 12.98 -11.82
N VAL A 289 7.42 12.74 -13.09
CA VAL A 289 6.87 13.75 -13.99
C VAL A 289 5.52 14.26 -13.47
N GLY A 290 4.63 13.36 -13.04
CA GLY A 290 3.33 13.73 -12.45
C GLY A 290 3.49 14.61 -11.21
N THR A 291 4.39 14.23 -10.29
CA THR A 291 4.65 15.01 -9.07
C THR A 291 5.24 16.40 -9.38
N ARG A 292 6.10 16.50 -10.40
CA ARG A 292 6.66 17.77 -10.87
C ARG A 292 5.60 18.68 -11.49
N ASN A 293 4.67 18.12 -12.25
CA ASN A 293 3.57 18.87 -12.85
C ASN A 293 2.60 19.40 -11.80
N ILE A 294 2.22 18.58 -10.81
CA ILE A 294 1.39 19.02 -9.69
C ILE A 294 2.09 20.16 -8.93
N SER A 295 3.39 20.01 -8.66
CA SER A 295 4.18 21.06 -7.97
C SER A 295 4.20 22.38 -8.76
N ARG A 296 4.30 22.32 -10.10
CA ARG A 296 4.19 23.50 -10.98
C ARG A 296 2.80 24.12 -10.94
N GLN A 297 1.74 23.32 -11.05
CA GLN A 297 0.37 23.82 -10.99
C GLN A 297 0.07 24.49 -9.64
N CYS A 298 0.55 23.92 -8.54
CA CYS A 298 0.45 24.57 -7.23
C CYS A 298 1.22 25.89 -7.18
N ALA A 299 2.42 25.97 -7.77
CA ALA A 299 3.19 27.21 -7.84
C ALA A 299 2.48 28.27 -8.68
N ASP A 300 1.90 27.91 -9.83
CA ASP A 300 1.16 28.82 -10.71
C ASP A 300 -0.11 29.35 -10.02
N VAL A 301 -0.85 28.49 -9.29
CA VAL A 301 -2.04 28.91 -8.53
C VAL A 301 -1.66 29.89 -7.41
N VAL A 302 -0.53 29.66 -6.73
CA VAL A 302 -0.04 30.56 -5.67
C VAL A 302 0.45 31.88 -6.27
N TYR A 303 1.19 31.85 -7.38
CA TYR A 303 1.77 33.05 -8.00
C TYR A 303 0.70 33.92 -8.68
N ASN A 304 -0.33 33.30 -9.26
CA ASN A 304 -1.45 34.00 -9.91
C ASN A 304 -2.62 34.30 -8.96
N SER A 305 -2.49 33.98 -7.67
CA SER A 305 -3.49 34.34 -6.67
C SER A 305 -3.56 35.86 -6.50
N GLU A 306 -4.73 36.45 -6.71
CA GLU A 306 -4.99 37.88 -6.46
C GLU A 306 -4.56 38.32 -5.06
N ILE A 307 -4.68 37.42 -4.07
CA ILE A 307 -4.28 37.68 -2.68
C ILE A 307 -2.76 37.84 -2.60
N VAL A 308 -1.99 36.95 -3.21
CA VAL A 308 -0.52 36.99 -3.19
C VAL A 308 -0.01 38.21 -3.97
N GLN A 309 -0.59 38.50 -5.14
CA GLN A 309 -0.28 39.69 -5.93
C GLN A 309 -0.60 40.99 -5.16
N THR A 310 -1.76 41.06 -4.49
CA THR A 310 -2.15 42.22 -3.68
C THR A 310 -1.21 42.41 -2.48
N VAL A 311 -0.78 41.32 -1.83
CA VAL A 311 0.19 41.37 -0.72
C VAL A 311 1.56 41.82 -1.22
N LEU A 312 2.05 41.28 -2.34
CA LEU A 312 3.32 41.67 -2.95
C LEU A 312 3.33 43.17 -3.33
N ILE A 313 2.26 43.67 -3.96
CA ILE A 313 2.11 45.09 -4.30
C ILE A 313 2.11 45.96 -3.03
N LYS A 314 1.38 45.55 -1.98
CA LYS A 314 1.37 46.28 -0.71
C LYS A 314 2.73 46.28 -0.02
N VAL A 315 3.44 45.16 -0.03
CA VAL A 315 4.80 45.06 0.53
C VAL A 315 5.80 45.90 -0.27
N TYR A 316 5.74 45.85 -1.60
CA TYR A 316 6.57 46.69 -2.48
C TYR A 316 6.34 48.19 -2.23
N ASN A 317 5.08 48.61 -2.12
CA ASN A 317 4.72 50.00 -1.81
C ASN A 317 5.09 50.43 -0.38
N LEU A 318 5.13 49.50 0.58
CA LEU A 318 5.60 49.77 1.95
C LEU A 318 7.13 49.93 2.01
N ILE A 319 7.86 49.15 1.21
CA ILE A 319 9.33 49.24 1.12
C ILE A 319 9.74 50.52 0.38
N GLY A 320 9.06 50.86 -0.72
CA GLY A 320 9.35 52.07 -1.50
C GLY A 320 9.03 53.39 -0.79
N LYS A 321 8.17 53.39 0.23
CA LYS A 321 7.86 54.58 1.05
C LYS A 321 8.85 54.85 2.19
N ASN A 322 9.77 53.93 2.47
CA ASN A 322 10.83 54.09 3.47
C ASN A 322 12.18 54.52 2.87
N THR A 323 12.22 54.83 1.57
CA THR A 323 13.43 55.24 0.82
C THR A 323 13.27 56.60 0.14
N SER A 324 12.45 57.49 0.70
CA SER A 324 12.37 58.92 0.34
C SER A 324 12.57 59.78 1.58
#